data_AF-A0A9P8ANA3-F1
#
_entry.id   AF-A0A9P8ANA3-F1
#
_cell.length_a   1.000
_cell.length_b   1.000
_cell.length_c   1.000
_cell.angle_alpha   90.00
_cell.angle_beta   90.00
_cell.angle_gamma   90.00
#
_symmetry.space_group_name_H-M   'P 1'
#
loop_
_entity.id
_entity.type
_entity.pdbx_description
1 polymer ?
#
loop_
_entity_poly.entity_id
_entity_poly.type
_entity_poly.pdbx_seq_one_letter_code
_entity_poly.pdbx_strand_id
1 'polypeptide(L)'
;WQNLNSRDPSFSFGTSEGHIFNNLHYVDLNDGINARDEAQLLIENNVFTGTITDALYSTNGGYALISGNGVLIFPFPTAVVYRADSGDDGENTTPTGTISASDLGFSYTLLATSSKVAS
;
A
#
# COMPACT_ATOMS: atom_id res chain seq x y z
N TRP A 1 10.12 4.70 2.35
CA TRP A 1 10.29 5.28 1.02
C TRP A 1 10.11 6.78 1.12
N GLN A 2 10.96 7.58 0.46
CA GLN A 2 10.90 9.04 0.57
C GLN A 2 11.33 9.78 -0.71
N ASN A 3 10.64 10.89 -1.02
CA ASN A 3 10.90 11.78 -2.18
C ASN A 3 10.98 11.02 -3.51
N LEU A 4 9.99 10.15 -3.77
CA LEU A 4 9.91 9.36 -4.98
C LEU A 4 8.72 9.83 -5.80
N ASN A 5 8.94 10.20 -7.06
CA ASN A 5 7.86 10.68 -7.92
C ASN A 5 6.78 9.59 -8.20
N SER A 6 7.18 8.33 -8.41
CA SER A 6 6.25 7.23 -8.72
C SER A 6 6.91 5.85 -8.54
N ARG A 7 6.07 4.80 -8.43
CA ARG A 7 6.39 3.35 -8.48
C ARG A 7 7.10 2.85 -7.24
N ASP A 8 6.33 2.73 -6.17
CA ASP A 8 6.82 2.32 -4.87
C ASP A 8 6.15 1.04 -4.32
N PRO A 9 6.31 -0.13 -4.96
CA PRO A 9 6.95 -0.42 -6.25
C PRO A 9 5.93 -0.55 -7.42
N SER A 10 6.43 -0.69 -8.65
CA SER A 10 5.64 -1.28 -9.76
C SER A 10 5.89 -2.79 -9.83
N PHE A 11 4.92 -3.58 -9.39
CA PHE A 11 5.02 -5.04 -9.32
C PHE A 11 4.32 -5.69 -10.52
N SER A 12 5.12 -6.33 -11.40
CA SER A 12 4.64 -6.89 -12.68
C SER A 12 5.35 -8.21 -12.92
N PHE A 13 4.64 -9.32 -12.70
CA PHE A 13 5.23 -10.67 -12.75
C PHE A 13 4.23 -11.76 -13.17
N GLY A 14 3.09 -11.42 -13.78
CA GLY A 14 2.06 -12.42 -14.13
C GLY A 14 1.27 -12.87 -12.90
N THR A 15 0.90 -14.16 -12.82
CA THR A 15 0.17 -14.76 -11.68
C THR A 15 1.01 -14.91 -10.40
N SER A 16 2.12 -14.19 -10.29
CA SER A 16 2.97 -14.20 -9.11
C SER A 16 2.32 -13.48 -7.93
N GLU A 17 2.73 -13.90 -6.75
CA GLU A 17 2.31 -13.36 -5.48
C GLU A 17 3.40 -12.45 -4.88
N GLY A 18 3.01 -11.32 -4.32
CA GLY A 18 3.92 -10.41 -3.63
C GLY A 18 3.36 -9.99 -2.27
N HIS A 19 4.24 -9.74 -1.31
CA HIS A 19 3.86 -9.27 0.02
C HIS A 19 4.63 -8.00 0.37
N ILE A 20 3.90 -6.90 0.58
CA ILE A 20 4.44 -5.59 0.94
C ILE A 20 3.90 -5.22 2.31
N PHE A 21 4.76 -5.24 3.33
CA PHE A 21 4.32 -4.98 4.70
C PHE A 21 5.30 -4.17 5.53
N ASN A 22 4.76 -3.52 6.56
CA ASN A 22 5.51 -2.73 7.54
C ASN A 22 6.32 -1.54 7.01
N ASN A 23 6.05 -1.05 5.80
CA ASN A 23 6.77 0.09 5.23
C ASN A 23 6.15 1.44 5.64
N LEU A 24 6.99 2.47 5.70
CA LEU A 24 6.58 3.88 5.71
C LEU A 24 6.81 4.47 4.32
N HIS A 25 5.78 5.02 3.69
CA HIS A 25 5.80 5.72 2.41
C HIS A 25 5.56 7.22 2.67
N TYR A 26 6.59 8.06 2.50
CA TYR A 26 6.64 9.42 3.03
C TYR A 26 7.09 10.48 1.99
N VAL A 27 6.35 11.58 1.84
CA VAL A 27 6.66 12.79 1.03
C VAL A 27 6.70 12.62 -0.49
N ASP A 28 5.95 13.52 -1.14
CA ASP A 28 5.90 13.82 -2.58
C ASP A 28 5.86 12.59 -3.47
N LEU A 29 4.85 11.74 -3.25
CA LEU A 29 4.71 10.48 -3.94
C LEU A 29 3.43 10.46 -4.75
N ASN A 30 3.50 10.79 -6.05
CA ASN A 30 2.31 10.92 -6.87
C ASN A 30 1.61 9.57 -7.04
N ASP A 31 2.34 8.55 -7.49
CA ASP A 31 1.80 7.19 -7.66
C ASP A 31 2.59 6.15 -6.86
N GLY A 32 1.91 5.52 -5.91
CA GLY A 32 2.40 4.52 -4.96
C GLY A 32 2.65 3.15 -5.56
N ILE A 33 2.07 2.16 -4.90
CA ILE A 33 2.20 0.76 -5.29
C ILE A 33 1.38 0.57 -6.57
N ASN A 34 1.98 -0.03 -7.58
CA ASN A 34 1.29 -0.38 -8.82
C ASN A 34 1.22 -1.91 -8.97
N ALA A 35 0.02 -2.47 -8.89
CA ALA A 35 -0.24 -3.89 -9.16
C ALA A 35 -0.50 -4.09 -10.65
N ARG A 36 0.28 -4.97 -11.30
CA ARG A 36 0.26 -5.09 -12.76
C ARG A 36 0.22 -6.51 -13.26
N ASP A 37 -0.30 -6.64 -14.49
CA ASP A 37 -0.24 -7.86 -15.30
C ASP A 37 -0.69 -9.10 -14.51
N GLU A 38 -1.90 -9.05 -13.94
CA GLU A 38 -2.54 -10.13 -13.16
C GLU A 38 -1.89 -10.50 -11.82
N ALA A 39 -0.88 -9.75 -11.37
CA ALA A 39 -0.22 -10.00 -10.09
C ALA A 39 -1.16 -9.84 -8.89
N GLN A 40 -0.93 -10.63 -7.86
CA GLN A 40 -1.64 -10.60 -6.58
C GLN A 40 -0.73 -10.05 -5.49
N LEU A 41 -1.10 -8.94 -4.87
CA LEU A 41 -0.35 -8.35 -3.77
C LEU A 41 -1.10 -8.48 -2.44
N LEU A 42 -0.44 -9.03 -1.41
CA LEU A 42 -0.85 -8.81 -0.02
C LEU A 42 -0.14 -7.54 0.48
N ILE A 43 -0.90 -6.56 0.96
CA ILE A 43 -0.36 -5.26 1.38
C ILE A 43 -0.82 -4.98 2.82
N GLU A 44 0.10 -5.07 3.78
CA GLU A 44 -0.26 -5.08 5.20
C GLU A 44 0.52 -4.09 6.08
N ASN A 45 -0.22 -3.35 6.91
CA ASN A 45 0.32 -2.46 7.94
C ASN A 45 1.38 -1.46 7.42
N ASN A 46 1.32 -1.01 6.18
CA ASN A 46 2.12 0.11 5.70
C ASN A 46 1.50 1.45 6.17
N VAL A 47 2.30 2.51 6.18
CA VAL A 47 1.85 3.88 6.46
C VAL A 47 2.15 4.75 5.26
N PHE A 48 1.14 5.44 4.73
CA PHE A 48 1.27 6.40 3.64
C PHE A 48 1.05 7.82 4.20
N THR A 49 1.92 8.76 3.86
CA THR A 49 1.94 10.08 4.49
C THR A 49 2.61 11.13 3.60
N GLY A 50 2.15 12.38 3.72
CA GLY A 50 2.51 13.46 2.79
C GLY A 50 1.49 13.59 1.66
N THR A 51 1.84 14.33 0.60
CA THR A 51 0.99 14.42 -0.61
C THR A 51 1.15 13.14 -1.42
N ILE A 52 0.06 12.37 -1.53
CA ILE A 52 -0.02 11.16 -2.33
C ILE A 52 -1.29 11.23 -3.17
N THR A 53 -1.16 11.12 -4.49
CA THR A 53 -2.32 11.18 -5.39
C THR A 53 -3.00 9.82 -5.44
N ASP A 54 -2.26 8.77 -5.80
CA ASP A 54 -2.73 7.38 -5.86
C ASP A 54 -1.83 6.48 -5.01
N ALA A 55 -2.27 6.08 -3.82
CA ALA A 55 -1.42 5.25 -2.93
C ALA A 55 -1.26 3.82 -3.46
N LEU A 56 -2.30 3.30 -4.11
CA LEU A 56 -2.31 1.97 -4.69
C LEU A 56 -3.19 1.96 -5.94
N TYR A 57 -2.62 1.57 -7.07
CA TYR A 57 -3.32 1.58 -8.35
C TYR A 57 -2.98 0.34 -9.17
N SER A 58 -3.90 -0.01 -10.08
CA SER A 58 -3.75 -1.18 -10.95
C SER A 58 -3.60 -0.73 -12.39
N THR A 59 -2.65 -1.33 -13.10
CA THR A 59 -2.56 -1.18 -14.55
C THR A 59 -2.44 -2.56 -15.20
N ASN A 60 -3.15 -2.78 -16.30
CA ASN A 60 -3.22 -4.09 -16.97
C ASN A 60 -3.68 -5.25 -16.06
N GLY A 61 -4.56 -4.98 -15.08
CA GLY A 61 -5.31 -6.02 -14.36
C GLY A 61 -4.58 -6.69 -13.20
N GLY A 62 -3.76 -5.98 -12.42
CA GLY A 62 -3.27 -6.47 -11.12
C GLY A 62 -4.30 -6.32 -9.99
N TYR A 63 -4.09 -7.06 -8.89
CA TYR A 63 -4.99 -7.16 -7.75
C TYR A 63 -4.26 -7.02 -6.42
N ALA A 64 -4.98 -6.59 -5.38
CA ALA A 64 -4.42 -6.49 -4.03
C ALA A 64 -5.43 -6.86 -2.94
N LEU A 65 -4.96 -7.60 -1.93
CA LEU A 65 -5.63 -7.71 -0.64
C LEU A 65 -4.91 -6.79 0.37
N ILE A 66 -5.67 -5.93 1.03
CA ILE A 66 -5.15 -4.81 1.82
C ILE A 66 -5.68 -4.95 3.25
N SER A 67 -4.79 -4.91 4.24
CA SER A 67 -5.19 -5.01 5.65
C SER A 67 -4.31 -4.14 6.56
N GLY A 68 -4.94 -3.44 7.51
CA GLY A 68 -4.22 -2.74 8.59
C GLY A 68 -3.32 -1.56 8.19
N ASN A 69 -3.36 -1.08 6.94
CA ASN A 69 -2.58 0.08 6.48
C ASN A 69 -3.16 1.40 7.04
N GLY A 70 -2.31 2.41 7.25
CA GLY A 70 -2.69 3.74 7.73
C GLY A 70 -2.34 4.86 6.75
N VAL A 71 -3.16 5.92 6.72
CA VAL A 71 -2.88 7.22 6.10
C VAL A 71 -2.56 8.23 7.20
N LEU A 72 -1.58 9.09 6.99
CA LEU A 72 -1.51 10.36 7.71
C LEU A 72 -1.84 11.48 6.72
N ILE A 73 -2.98 12.12 6.92
CA ILE A 73 -3.39 13.30 6.14
C ILE A 73 -2.87 14.54 6.87
N PHE A 74 -1.87 15.22 6.30
CA PHE A 74 -1.44 16.53 6.82
C PHE A 74 -2.59 17.54 6.71
N PRO A 75 -2.81 18.43 7.70
CA PRO A 75 -1.96 18.73 8.86
C PRO A 75 -2.29 17.92 10.12
N PHE A 76 -3.08 16.84 10.03
CA PHE A 76 -3.55 16.09 11.20
C PHE A 76 -2.63 14.89 11.50
N PRO A 77 -1.96 14.84 12.66
CA PRO A 77 -1.01 13.78 13.00
C PRO A 77 -1.67 12.44 13.36
N THR A 78 -2.98 12.29 13.14
CA THR A 78 -3.71 11.07 13.48
C THR A 78 -3.73 10.15 12.29
N ALA A 79 -3.12 8.96 12.43
CA ALA A 79 -3.20 7.92 11.42
C ALA A 79 -4.67 7.50 11.25
N VAL A 80 -5.27 7.86 10.12
CA VAL A 80 -6.57 7.34 9.69
C VAL A 80 -6.29 5.98 9.09
N VAL A 81 -6.87 4.91 9.62
CA VAL A 81 -6.78 3.59 8.98
C VAL A 81 -7.43 3.70 7.60
N TYR A 82 -6.70 3.38 6.53
CA TYR A 82 -7.26 3.35 5.18
C TYR A 82 -8.44 2.36 5.20
N ARG A 83 -9.65 2.88 4.99
CA ARG A 83 -10.69 2.11 4.31
C ARG A 83 -10.61 2.53 2.86
N ALA A 84 -10.32 1.57 2.01
CA ALA A 84 -9.88 1.76 0.63
C ALA A 84 -10.99 2.26 -0.32
N ASP A 85 -12.01 2.95 0.18
CA ASP A 85 -13.28 3.21 -0.51
C ASP A 85 -13.74 4.70 -0.49
N SER A 86 -12.94 5.64 0.02
CA SER A 86 -13.32 7.05 0.11
C SER A 86 -12.36 7.96 -0.65
N GLY A 87 -12.73 8.35 -1.87
CA GLY A 87 -11.93 9.10 -2.85
C GLY A 87 -11.49 10.52 -2.46
N ASP A 88 -10.61 10.63 -1.47
CA ASP A 88 -9.71 11.75 -1.23
C ASP A 88 -8.24 11.26 -1.37
N ASP A 89 -7.27 12.18 -1.44
CA ASP A 89 -5.81 11.96 -1.59
C ASP A 89 -5.32 10.58 -1.09
N GLY A 90 -4.78 9.78 -2.02
CA GLY A 90 -4.26 8.44 -1.76
C GLY A 90 -5.27 7.31 -2.00
N GLU A 91 -6.15 7.48 -2.98
CA GLU A 91 -7.14 6.49 -3.39
C GLU A 91 -6.51 5.11 -3.68
N ASN A 92 -7.25 4.05 -3.35
CA ASN A 92 -6.94 2.70 -3.82
C ASN A 92 -7.88 2.35 -4.98
N THR A 93 -7.33 2.31 -6.19
CA THR A 93 -8.07 1.92 -7.39
C THR A 93 -7.80 0.48 -7.81
N THR A 94 -7.04 -0.28 -7.02
CA THR A 94 -6.69 -1.66 -7.32
C THR A 94 -7.83 -2.61 -6.96
N PRO A 95 -8.29 -3.47 -7.90
CA PRO A 95 -9.28 -4.50 -7.60
C PRO A 95 -8.84 -5.44 -6.47
N THR A 96 -9.81 -5.90 -5.68
CA THR A 96 -9.54 -6.83 -4.56
C THR A 96 -8.98 -8.16 -5.06
N GLY A 97 -7.83 -8.55 -4.50
CA GLY A 97 -7.18 -9.84 -4.73
C GLY A 97 -7.64 -10.93 -3.77
N THR A 98 -7.14 -12.15 -3.99
CA THR A 98 -7.48 -13.34 -3.19
C THR A 98 -6.33 -13.85 -2.33
N ILE A 99 -5.10 -13.38 -2.57
CA ILE A 99 -3.93 -13.77 -1.77
C ILE A 99 -4.08 -13.33 -0.32
N SER A 100 -3.74 -14.19 0.63
CA SER A 100 -3.81 -13.97 2.06
C SER A 100 -2.54 -14.44 2.78
N ALA A 101 -2.42 -14.13 4.07
CA ALA A 101 -1.29 -14.53 4.89
C ALA A 101 -1.02 -16.05 4.88
N SER A 102 -2.06 -16.88 4.74
CA SER A 102 -1.91 -18.34 4.70
C SER A 102 -1.27 -18.85 3.43
N ASP A 103 -1.26 -18.06 2.35
CA ASP A 103 -0.75 -18.48 1.04
C ASP A 103 0.78 -18.28 0.93
N LEU A 104 1.36 -17.42 1.77
CA LEU A 104 2.76 -16.98 1.66
C LEU A 104 3.82 -18.02 2.03
N GLY A 105 3.46 -19.11 2.70
CA GLY A 105 4.39 -20.18 3.08
C GLY A 105 5.47 -19.79 4.11
N PHE A 106 5.42 -18.57 4.66
CA PHE A 106 6.31 -18.09 5.73
C PHE A 106 5.52 -17.39 6.84
N SER A 107 6.12 -17.30 8.02
CA SER A 107 5.56 -16.57 9.17
C SER A 107 6.22 -15.21 9.32
N TYR A 108 5.45 -14.22 9.76
CA TYR A 108 5.90 -12.85 9.97
C TYR A 108 5.14 -12.19 11.13
N THR A 109 5.59 -11.01 11.55
CA THR A 109 4.92 -10.21 12.57
C THR A 109 4.66 -8.82 12.03
N LEU A 110 3.40 -8.39 12.10
CA LEU A 110 3.00 -7.05 11.73
C LEU A 110 3.33 -6.08 12.87
N LEU A 111 4.06 -5.03 12.55
CA LEU A 111 4.31 -3.94 13.49
C LEU A 111 3.11 -2.99 13.47
N ALA A 112 2.83 -2.37 14.61
CA ALA A 112 1.80 -1.33 14.69
C ALA A 112 2.14 -0.20 13.71
N THR A 113 1.14 0.35 13.03
CA THR A 113 1.35 1.49 12.12
C THR A 113 1.88 2.71 12.86
N SER A 114 1.47 2.91 14.13
CA SER A 114 1.97 3.98 15.00
C SER A 114 3.47 3.89 15.30
N SER A 115 4.10 2.72 15.22
CA SER A 115 5.53 2.58 15.47
C SER A 115 6.41 2.97 14.28
N LYS A 116 5.80 3.33 13.14
CA LYS A 116 6.49 3.62 11.88
C LYS A 116 6.60 5.12 11.58
N VAL A 117 5.92 5.95 12.37
CA VAL A 117 5.92 7.40 12.25
C VAL A 117 6.99 7.93 13.20
N ALA A 118 8.01 8.60 12.69
CA ALA A 118 8.97 9.29 13.55
C ALA A 118 8.28 10.48 14.25
N SER A 119 8.52 10.62 15.55
CA SER A 119 8.07 11.75 16.38
C SER A 119 8.59 13.10 15.88
#